data_AF-A0A3D0XKK8-F1
#
_entry.id   AF-A0A3D0XKK8-F1
#
_cell.length_a   1.000
_cell.length_b   1.000
_cell.length_c   1.000
_cell.angle_alpha   90.00
_cell.angle_beta   90.00
_cell.angle_gamma   90.00
#
_symmetry.space_group_name_H-M   'P 1'
#
loop_
_entity.id
_entity.type
_entity.pdbx_description
1 polymer ?
#
loop_
_entity_poly.entity_id
_entity_poly.type
_entity_poly.pdbx_seq_one_letter_code
_entity_poly.pdbx_strand_id
1 'polypeptide(L)'
;MKPQPINEQELSDATRREIYSKLFLDFVMQHAQTALALLGKMPGVKASTESEPIEMDPASAKALIDQLEMIREKTRGNLSAEERELLDRSIHALHKDFLNVMETQSSSTAPNAPDHA
;
A
#
# COMPACT_ATOMS: atom_id res chain seq x y z
N MET A 1 -7.17 2.62 17.33
CA MET A 1 -7.87 1.32 17.23
C MET A 1 -6.95 0.27 17.85
N LYS A 2 -7.38 -0.42 18.91
CA LYS A 2 -6.59 -1.55 19.44
C LYS A 2 -6.76 -2.72 18.46
N PRO A 3 -5.70 -3.40 18.01
CA PRO A 3 -5.86 -4.63 17.24
C PRO A 3 -6.72 -5.57 18.08
N GLN A 4 -7.81 -6.06 17.50
CA GLN A 4 -8.62 -7.05 18.21
C GLN A 4 -7.75 -8.27 18.47
N PRO A 5 -7.73 -8.81 19.70
CA PRO A 5 -7.02 -10.05 19.97
C PRO A 5 -7.58 -11.11 19.02
N ILE A 6 -6.70 -11.83 18.34
CA ILE A 6 -7.11 -12.91 17.45
C ILE A 6 -7.87 -13.91 18.33
N ASN A 7 -9.14 -14.15 18.01
CA ASN A 7 -10.00 -15.05 18.78
C ASN A 7 -9.49 -16.49 18.60
N GLU A 8 -8.65 -16.94 19.53
CA GLU A 8 -8.02 -18.26 19.52
C GLU A 8 -9.02 -19.42 19.56
N GLN A 9 -10.27 -19.18 19.98
CA GLN A 9 -11.35 -20.16 19.92
C GLN A 9 -11.96 -20.31 18.52
N GLU A 10 -12.05 -19.24 17.72
CA GLU A 10 -12.50 -19.38 16.31
C GLU A 10 -11.41 -20.05 15.46
N LEU A 11 -10.14 -19.87 15.82
CA LEU A 11 -9.01 -20.55 15.20
C LEU A 11 -8.94 -22.05 15.51
N SER A 12 -9.55 -22.53 16.61
CA SER A 12 -9.51 -23.96 16.95
C SER A 12 -10.41 -24.81 16.04
N ASP A 13 -11.48 -24.20 15.52
CA ASP A 13 -12.45 -24.86 14.64
C ASP A 13 -12.24 -24.51 13.16
N ALA A 14 -11.54 -23.40 12.87
CA ALA A 14 -11.17 -23.02 11.52
C ALA A 14 -10.15 -24.01 10.92
N THR A 15 -10.40 -24.41 9.67
CA THR A 15 -9.42 -25.19 8.92
C THR A 15 -8.16 -24.36 8.68
N ARG A 16 -7.00 -25.02 8.68
CA ARG A 16 -5.69 -24.39 8.39
C ARG A 16 -5.69 -23.54 7.12
N ARG A 17 -6.52 -23.92 6.14
CA ARG A 17 -6.74 -23.19 4.88
C ARG A 17 -7.43 -21.84 5.10
N GLU A 18 -8.45 -21.77 5.95
CA GLU A 18 -9.15 -20.52 6.28
C GLU A 18 -8.23 -19.55 7.03
N ILE A 19 -7.43 -20.09 7.97
CA ILE A 19 -6.42 -19.31 8.69
C ILE A 19 -5.42 -18.70 7.71
N TYR A 20 -4.91 -19.49 6.77
CA TYR A 20 -3.96 -19.02 5.76
C TYR A 20 -4.59 -18.00 4.79
N SER A 21 -5.87 -18.18 4.46
CA SER A 21 -6.58 -17.21 3.62
C SER A 21 -6.66 -15.85 4.31
N LYS A 22 -7.10 -15.82 5.57
CA LYS A 22 -7.15 -14.57 6.36
C LYS A 22 -5.78 -13.91 6.49
N LEU A 23 -4.74 -14.69 6.82
CA LEU A 23 -3.38 -14.18 6.93
C LEU A 23 -2.86 -13.59 5.62
N PHE A 24 -3.23 -14.19 4.49
CA PHE A 24 -2.87 -13.65 3.18
C PHE A 24 -3.57 -12.32 2.91
N LEU A 25 -4.87 -12.21 3.18
CA LEU A 25 -5.61 -10.96 3.02
C LEU A 25 -5.02 -9.85 3.92
N ASP A 26 -4.76 -10.16 5.19
CA ASP A 26 -4.14 -9.23 6.14
C ASP A 26 -2.74 -8.80 5.67
N PHE A 27 -1.93 -9.74 5.14
CA PHE A 27 -0.61 -9.45 4.57
C PHE A 27 -0.68 -8.44 3.42
N VAL A 28 -1.61 -8.65 2.46
CA VAL A 28 -1.81 -7.74 1.31
C VAL A 28 -2.24 -6.37 1.78
N MET A 29 -3.21 -6.31 2.70
CA MET A 29 -3.72 -5.05 3.25
C MET A 29 -2.63 -4.27 3.99
N GLN A 30 -1.84 -4.94 4.82
CA GLN A 30 -0.77 -4.29 5.57
C GLN A 30 0.29 -3.71 4.62
N HIS A 31 0.73 -4.48 3.61
CA HIS A 31 1.71 -3.98 2.63
C HIS A 31 1.17 -2.81 1.82
N ALA A 32 -0.10 -2.87 1.40
CA ALA A 32 -0.74 -1.77 0.69
C ALA A 32 -0.84 -0.50 1.56
N GLN A 33 -1.22 -0.64 2.83
CA GLN A 33 -1.28 0.49 3.77
C GLN A 33 0.09 1.10 4.03
N THR A 34 1.14 0.28 4.18
CA THR A 34 2.52 0.76 4.33
C THR A 34 2.97 1.51 3.07
N ALA A 35 2.70 0.99 1.87
CA ALA A 35 3.02 1.69 0.63
C ALA A 35 2.28 3.04 0.52
N LEU A 36 0.99 3.10 0.86
CA LEU A 36 0.24 4.36 0.90
C LEU A 36 0.81 5.35 1.93
N ALA A 37 1.27 4.88 3.08
CA ALA A 37 1.92 5.72 4.09
C ALA A 37 3.19 6.37 3.56
N LEU A 38 4.05 5.59 2.89
CA LEU A 38 5.28 6.05 2.26
C LEU A 38 5.01 7.02 1.10
N LEU A 39 3.84 6.94 0.48
CA LEU A 39 3.36 7.91 -0.52
C LEU A 39 2.67 9.15 0.10
N GLY A 40 2.61 9.26 1.42
CA GLY A 40 1.90 10.35 2.10
C GLY A 40 0.39 10.35 1.87
N LYS A 41 -0.19 9.21 1.46
CA LYS A 41 -1.60 9.03 1.12
C LYS A 41 -2.39 8.31 2.22
N MET A 42 -1.85 8.20 3.44
CA MET A 42 -2.53 7.49 4.53
C MET A 42 -3.87 8.19 4.89
N PRO A 43 -5.00 7.47 4.87
CA PRO A 43 -6.30 8.04 5.20
C PRO A 43 -6.33 8.63 6.62
N GLY A 44 -6.84 9.86 6.76
CA GLY A 44 -7.00 10.53 8.07
C GLY A 44 -5.74 11.24 8.59
N VAL A 45 -4.59 11.10 7.92
CA VAL A 45 -3.41 11.92 8.18
C VAL A 45 -3.44 13.11 7.23
N LYS A 46 -3.74 14.29 7.77
CA LYS A 46 -3.47 15.57 7.08
C LYS A 46 -2.24 16.17 7.72
N ALA A 47 -1.39 16.85 6.95
CA ALA A 47 -0.33 17.66 7.50
C ALA A 47 -0.96 18.62 8.52
N SER A 48 -0.61 18.45 9.80
CA SER A 48 -1.29 19.13 10.91
C SER A 48 -0.98 20.63 10.96
N THR A 49 0.03 21.09 10.22
CA THR A 49 0.45 22.48 10.04
C THR A 49 1.43 22.54 8.86
N GLU A 50 1.62 23.71 8.22
CA GLU A 50 2.66 23.96 7.21
C GLU A 50 4.11 23.61 7.65
N SER A 51 4.32 23.23 8.91
CA SER A 51 5.65 23.14 9.53
C SER A 51 6.21 21.72 9.68
N GLU A 52 5.43 20.66 9.44
CA GLU A 52 5.89 19.27 9.51
C GLU A 52 5.53 18.56 8.18
N PRO A 53 6.44 18.55 7.20
CA PRO A 53 6.24 17.81 5.96
C PRO A 53 6.01 16.34 6.28
N ILE A 54 5.00 15.72 5.66
CA ILE A 54 4.86 14.26 5.70
C ILE A 54 6.11 13.68 5.04
N GLU A 55 6.93 12.95 5.78
CA GLU A 55 8.12 12.29 5.23
C GLU A 55 7.65 11.19 4.26
N MET A 56 7.87 11.44 2.98
CA MET A 56 7.53 10.52 1.89
C MET A 56 8.77 9.78 1.43
N ASP A 57 8.62 8.49 1.15
CA ASP A 57 9.63 7.65 0.52
C ASP A 57 9.01 6.84 -0.64
N PRO A 58 8.86 7.48 -1.83
CA PRO A 58 8.32 6.81 -3.00
C PRO A 58 9.17 5.60 -3.45
N ALA A 59 10.47 5.58 -3.18
CA ALA A 59 11.34 4.47 -3.56
C ALA A 59 10.99 3.19 -2.78
N SER A 60 10.83 3.31 -1.46
CA SER A 60 10.34 2.19 -0.64
C SER A 60 8.91 1.80 -0.97
N ALA A 61 8.04 2.76 -1.30
CA ALA A 61 6.69 2.46 -1.79
C ALA A 61 6.71 1.62 -3.06
N LYS A 62 7.58 1.98 -4.03
CA LYS A 62 7.77 1.21 -5.26
C LYS A 62 8.26 -0.21 -4.96
N ALA A 63 9.21 -0.38 -4.05
CA ALA A 63 9.70 -1.70 -3.68
C ALA A 63 8.59 -2.61 -3.11
N LEU A 64 7.65 -2.06 -2.32
CA LEU A 64 6.50 -2.80 -1.82
C LEU A 64 5.51 -3.18 -2.93
N ILE A 65 5.28 -2.27 -3.89
CA ILE A 65 4.46 -2.55 -5.07
C ILE A 65 5.07 -3.71 -5.87
N ASP A 66 6.36 -3.62 -6.18
CA ASP A 66 7.09 -4.67 -6.92
C ASP A 66 7.03 -6.03 -6.16
N GLN A 67 7.08 -6.01 -4.83
CA GLN A 67 6.93 -7.22 -4.01
C GLN A 67 5.52 -7.81 -4.11
N LEU A 68 4.46 -6.99 -4.08
CA LEU A 68 3.09 -7.46 -4.25
C LEU A 68 2.87 -8.07 -5.65
N GLU A 69 3.43 -7.47 -6.70
CA GLU A 69 3.43 -8.02 -8.05
C GLU A 69 4.17 -9.36 -8.14
N MET A 70 5.34 -9.44 -7.51
CA MET A 70 6.10 -10.69 -7.41
C MET A 70 5.29 -11.78 -6.72
N ILE A 71 4.62 -11.47 -5.60
CA ILE A 71 3.75 -12.41 -4.90
C ILE A 71 2.60 -12.85 -5.79
N ARG A 72 1.96 -11.93 -6.53
CA ARG A 72 0.89 -12.24 -7.49
C ARG A 72 1.33 -13.27 -8.52
N GLU A 73 2.50 -13.09 -9.12
CA GLU A 73 3.03 -14.04 -10.11
C GLU A 73 3.45 -15.37 -9.48
N LYS A 74 4.10 -15.35 -8.30
CA LYS A 74 4.55 -16.56 -7.60
C LYS A 74 3.42 -17.40 -7.02
N THR A 75 2.25 -16.79 -6.77
CA THR A 75 1.07 -17.47 -6.18
C THR A 75 -0.02 -17.78 -7.20
N ARG A 76 0.23 -17.57 -8.50
CA ARG A 76 -0.75 -17.82 -9.56
C ARG A 76 -1.25 -19.27 -9.53
N GLY A 77 -2.58 -19.43 -9.50
CA GLY A 77 -3.24 -20.73 -9.40
C GLY A 77 -3.41 -21.26 -7.97
N ASN A 78 -2.74 -20.65 -6.98
CA ASN A 78 -2.87 -21.03 -5.57
C ASN A 78 -3.84 -20.13 -4.78
N LEU A 79 -4.21 -18.98 -5.35
CA LEU A 79 -5.12 -18.03 -4.71
C LEU A 79 -6.59 -18.34 -4.98
N SER A 80 -7.41 -18.18 -3.93
CA SER A 80 -8.87 -18.07 -4.03
C SER A 80 -9.27 -16.85 -4.89
N ALA A 81 -10.56 -16.79 -5.27
CA ALA A 81 -11.06 -15.63 -6.02
C ALA A 81 -10.93 -14.33 -5.21
N GLU A 82 -11.31 -14.36 -3.94
CA GLU A 82 -11.23 -13.22 -3.04
C GLU A 82 -9.80 -12.71 -2.84
N GLU A 83 -8.86 -13.62 -2.58
CA GLU A 83 -7.43 -13.30 -2.40
C GLU A 83 -6.84 -12.65 -3.65
N ARG A 84 -7.13 -13.24 -4.80
CA ARG A 84 -6.65 -12.73 -6.10
C ARG A 84 -7.21 -11.35 -6.36
N GLU A 85 -8.52 -11.19 -6.20
CA GLU A 85 -9.16 -9.91 -6.45
C GLU A 85 -8.67 -8.82 -5.50
N LEU A 86 -8.44 -9.12 -4.22
CA LEU A 86 -7.89 -8.15 -3.28
C LEU A 86 -6.47 -7.74 -3.67
N LEU A 87 -5.62 -8.70 -4.05
CA LEU A 87 -4.25 -8.43 -4.48
C LEU A 87 -4.23 -7.58 -5.76
N ASP A 88 -5.01 -7.95 -6.76
CA ASP A 88 -5.12 -7.23 -8.03
C ASP A 88 -5.62 -5.79 -7.82
N ARG A 89 -6.67 -5.60 -7.02
CA ARG A 89 -7.21 -4.28 -6.70
C ARG A 89 -6.20 -3.42 -5.93
N SER A 90 -5.47 -4.02 -4.99
CA SER A 90 -4.44 -3.33 -4.20
C SER A 90 -3.30 -2.83 -5.09
N ILE A 91 -2.75 -3.71 -5.96
CA ILE A 91 -1.68 -3.34 -6.90
C ILE A 91 -2.14 -2.21 -7.82
N HIS A 92 -3.35 -2.31 -8.41
CA HIS A 92 -3.87 -1.29 -9.31
C HIS A 92 -4.00 0.07 -8.60
N ALA A 93 -4.58 0.09 -7.41
CA ALA A 93 -4.75 1.33 -6.64
C ALA A 93 -3.39 1.98 -6.32
N LEU A 94 -2.42 1.18 -5.87
CA LEU A 94 -1.07 1.66 -5.54
C LEU A 94 -0.34 2.21 -6.76
N HIS A 95 -0.45 1.57 -7.94
CA HIS A 95 0.12 2.11 -9.18
C HIS A 95 -0.41 3.50 -9.50
N LYS A 96 -1.73 3.67 -9.43
CA LYS A 96 -2.36 4.97 -9.69
C LYS A 96 -1.85 6.02 -8.70
N ASP A 97 -1.79 5.71 -7.41
CA ASP A 97 -1.34 6.65 -6.39
C ASP A 97 0.16 6.98 -6.52
N PHE A 98 0.98 5.99 -6.86
CA PHE A 98 2.40 6.17 -7.14
C PHE A 98 2.63 7.10 -8.33
N LEU A 99 1.93 6.88 -9.45
CA LEU A 99 2.01 7.73 -10.65
C LEU A 99 1.61 9.18 -10.32
N ASN A 100 0.49 9.38 -9.64
CA ASN A 100 0.04 10.72 -9.23
C ASN A 100 1.09 11.46 -8.39
N VAL A 101 1.78 10.75 -7.48
CA VAL A 101 2.86 11.31 -6.66
C VAL A 101 4.05 11.69 -7.53
N MET A 102 4.48 10.81 -8.44
CA MET A 102 5.60 11.09 -9.35
C MET A 102 5.34 12.28 -10.28
N GLU A 103 4.11 12.43 -10.78
CA GLU A 103 3.69 13.57 -11.60
C GLU A 103 3.74 14.88 -10.81
N THR A 104 3.29 14.87 -9.55
CA THR A 104 3.30 16.05 -8.66
C THR A 104 4.73 16.49 -8.31
N GLN A 105 5.64 15.53 -8.07
CA GLN A 105 7.05 15.82 -7.81
C GLN A 105 7.77 16.39 -9.05
N SER A 106 7.46 15.86 -10.24
CA SER A 106 8.06 16.31 -11.49
C SER A 106 7.64 17.74 -11.86
N SER A 107 6.39 18.11 -11.58
CA SER A 107 5.86 19.46 -11.84
C SER A 107 6.30 20.52 -10.82
N SER A 108 6.67 20.12 -9.59
CA SER A 108 7.21 21.03 -8.56
C SER A 108 8.70 21.38 -8.76
N THR A 109 9.41 20.71 -9.68
CA THR A 109 10.86 20.89 -9.92
C THR A 109 11.15 21.80 -11.13
N ALA A 110 10.14 22.40 -11.77
CA ALA A 110 10.36 23.37 -12.85
C ALA A 110 10.96 24.69 -12.30
N PRO A 111 12.18 25.10 -12.70
CA PRO A 111 12.82 26.31 -12.18
C PRO A 111 12.12 27.56 -12.73
N ASN A 112 11.79 28.50 -11.84
CA ASN A 112 11.58 29.90 -12.20
C ASN A 112 12.77 30.37 -13.06
N ALA A 113 12.51 30.69 -14.32
CA ALA A 113 13.47 31.39 -15.16
C ALA A 113 13.76 32.77 -14.55
N PRO A 114 15.02 33.24 -14.54
CA PRO A 114 15.32 34.58 -14.04
C PRO A 114 14.74 35.61 -14.99
N ASP A 115 13.97 36.54 -14.44
CA ASP A 115 13.46 37.72 -15.10
C ASP A 115 14.67 38.55 -15.58
N HIS A 116 14.89 38.62 -16.89
CA HIS A 116 15.85 39.52 -17.50
C HIS A 116 15.20 40.90 -17.63
N ALA A 117 15.63 41.86 -16.82
CA ALA A 117 15.46 43.30 -17.08
C ALA A 117 16.64 44.09 -16.49
#